data_AF-A0A2N5GY52-F1
#
_entry.id   AF-A0A2N5GY52-F1
#
_cell.length_a   1.000
_cell.length_b   1.000
_cell.length_c   1.000
_cell.angle_alpha   90.00
_cell.angle_beta   90.00
_cell.angle_gamma   90.00
#
_symmetry.space_group_name_H-M   'P 1'
#
loop_
_entity.id
_entity.type
_entity.pdbx_description
1 polymer ?
#
loop_
_entity_poly.entity_id
_entity_poly.type
_entity_poly.pdbx_seq_one_letter_code
_entity_poly.pdbx_strand_id
1 'polypeptide(L)'
;MVKEILLNDTLIHINSYQQETVNGLIKISVEFKVTSKEYHDITTLLYEETFDVNVPERDLSFKGKIHQYSTSVTNLYEKGRVGTYKLSLIETEN
;
A
#
# COMPACT_ATOMS: atom_id res chain seq x y z
N MET A 1 -15.77 -1.34 6.13
CA MET A 1 -14.83 -0.25 5.79
C MET A 1 -13.47 -0.90 5.80
N VAL A 2 -12.73 -0.94 4.69
CA VAL A 2 -11.45 -1.66 4.65
C VAL A 2 -10.44 -0.96 5.56
N LYS A 3 -9.91 -1.68 6.55
CA LYS A 3 -8.96 -1.19 7.56
C LYS A 3 -7.58 -1.80 7.42
N GLU A 4 -7.47 -2.93 6.74
CA GLU A 4 -6.23 -3.66 6.58
C GLU A 4 -6.14 -4.31 5.20
N ILE A 5 -4.91 -4.40 4.71
CA ILE A 5 -4.56 -5.13 3.48
C ILE A 5 -3.29 -5.94 3.76
N LEU A 6 -3.10 -7.03 3.02
CA LEU A 6 -1.85 -7.77 3.00
C LEU A 6 -1.15 -7.53 1.67
N LEU A 7 0.15 -7.24 1.73
CA LEU A 7 1.04 -7.12 0.57
C LEU A 7 2.23 -8.07 0.79
N ASN A 8 2.40 -9.11 -0.05
CA ASN A 8 3.50 -10.09 0.10
C ASN A 8 3.63 -10.62 1.54
N ASP A 9 2.50 -11.05 2.14
CA ASP A 9 2.38 -11.50 3.54
C ASP A 9 2.58 -10.41 4.62
N THR A 10 2.82 -9.16 4.23
CA THR A 10 2.93 -8.03 5.17
C THR A 10 1.56 -7.40 5.42
N LEU A 11 1.07 -7.47 6.65
CA LEU A 11 -0.17 -6.82 7.06
C LEU A 11 0.02 -5.31 7.25
N ILE A 12 -0.68 -4.51 6.45
CA ILE A 12 -0.64 -3.04 6.49
C ILE A 12 -2.00 -2.52 6.95
N HIS A 13 -1.99 -1.74 8.03
CA HIS A 13 -3.16 -1.05 8.50
C HIS A 13 -3.36 0.26 7.72
N ILE A 14 -4.50 0.39 7.07
CA ILE A 14 -4.82 1.52 6.20
C ILE A 14 -5.88 2.42 6.85
N ASN A 15 -5.72 3.71 6.63
CA ASN A 15 -6.66 4.75 7.05
C ASN A 15 -7.73 5.01 5.98
N SER A 16 -7.39 4.79 4.71
CA SER A 16 -8.29 4.99 3.58
C SER A 16 -8.09 3.91 2.53
N TYR A 17 -9.18 3.48 1.92
CA TYR A 17 -9.22 2.50 0.84
C TYR A 17 -10.10 3.02 -0.30
N GLN A 18 -9.56 2.99 -1.50
CA GLN A 18 -10.30 3.22 -2.73
C GLN A 18 -9.99 2.08 -3.70
N GLN A 19 -11.03 1.62 -4.38
CA GLN A 19 -10.94 0.63 -5.44
C GLN A 19 -11.59 1.21 -6.68
N GLU A 20 -10.92 1.08 -7.81
CA GLU A 20 -11.36 1.51 -9.13
C GLU A 20 -11.00 0.42 -10.15
N THR A 21 -11.70 0.39 -11.28
CA THR A 21 -11.36 -0.50 -12.39
C THR A 21 -10.90 0.35 -13.56
N VAL A 22 -9.66 0.13 -14.01
CA VAL A 22 -9.02 0.89 -15.08
C VAL A 22 -8.75 -0.07 -16.24
N ASN A 23 -9.42 0.14 -17.38
CA ASN A 23 -9.29 -0.73 -18.56
C ASN A 23 -9.56 -2.22 -18.27
N GLY A 24 -10.47 -2.54 -17.35
CA GLY A 24 -10.77 -3.91 -16.94
C GLY A 24 -9.86 -4.46 -15.83
N LEU A 25 -8.82 -3.73 -15.44
CA LEU A 25 -7.89 -4.11 -14.38
C LEU A 25 -8.27 -3.47 -13.05
N ILE A 26 -8.12 -4.23 -11.97
CA ILE A 26 -8.38 -3.73 -10.62
C ILE A 26 -7.24 -2.80 -10.20
N LYS A 27 -7.57 -1.57 -9.82
CA LYS A 27 -6.63 -0.65 -9.20
C LYS A 27 -7.14 -0.30 -7.82
N ILE A 28 -6.26 -0.38 -6.82
CA ILE A 28 -6.55 0.05 -5.46
C ILE A 28 -5.64 1.21 -5.09
N SER A 29 -6.17 2.15 -4.33
CA SER A 29 -5.41 3.24 -3.73
C SER A 29 -5.66 3.24 -2.23
N VAL A 30 -4.59 3.12 -1.46
CA VAL A 30 -4.63 3.05 -0.02
C VAL A 30 -3.79 4.16 0.60
N GLU A 31 -4.23 4.63 1.75
CA GLU A 31 -3.48 5.59 2.56
C GLU A 31 -3.19 4.95 3.92
N PHE A 32 -1.94 4.97 4.35
CA PHE A 32 -1.51 4.44 5.64
C PHE A 32 -0.43 5.31 6.26
N LYS A 33 -0.26 5.15 7.57
CA LYS A 33 0.73 5.87 8.36
C LYS A 33 1.94 4.97 8.59
N VAL A 34 3.13 5.51 8.32
CA VAL A 34 4.40 4.82 8.51
C VAL A 34 5.19 5.53 9.58
N THR A 35 5.56 4.81 10.63
CA THR A 35 6.44 5.33 11.67
C THR A 35 7.91 5.25 11.25
N SER A 36 8.80 6.00 11.90
CA SER A 36 10.25 5.91 11.65
C SER A 36 10.82 4.50 11.87
N LYS A 37 10.14 3.64 12.66
CA LYS A 37 10.53 2.24 12.88
C LYS A 37 10.22 1.39 11.65
N GLU A 38 9.03 1.57 11.09
CA GLU A 38 8.52 0.82 9.93
C GLU A 38 9.05 1.35 8.61
N TYR A 39 9.62 2.56 8.60
CA TYR A 39 10.14 3.20 7.39
C TYR A 39 11.13 2.30 6.62
N HIS A 40 12.05 1.63 7.31
CA HIS A 40 13.01 0.72 6.67
C HIS A 40 12.32 -0.49 6.01
N ASP A 41 11.33 -1.07 6.68
CA ASP A 41 10.59 -2.22 6.16
C ASP A 41 9.72 -1.82 4.97
N ILE A 42 8.97 -0.72 5.10
CA ILE A 42 8.08 -0.21 4.03
C ILE A 42 8.88 0.23 2.81
N THR A 43 10.01 0.93 2.98
CA THR A 43 10.83 1.32 1.83
C THR A 43 11.39 0.11 1.10
N THR A 44 11.89 -0.89 1.83
CA THR A 44 12.35 -2.16 1.24
C THR A 44 11.24 -2.86 0.49
N LEU A 45 10.04 -2.94 1.09
CA LEU A 45 8.86 -3.54 0.46
C LEU A 45 8.51 -2.81 -0.86
N LEU A 46 8.50 -1.47 -0.86
CA LEU A 46 8.20 -0.68 -2.06
C LEU A 46 9.23 -0.86 -3.20
N TYR A 47 10.44 -1.35 -2.91
CA TYR A 47 11.43 -1.69 -3.95
C TYR A 47 11.13 -3.01 -4.68
N GLU A 48 10.23 -3.87 -4.18
CA GLU A 48 9.87 -5.12 -4.88
C GLU A 48 9.05 -4.88 -6.15
N GLU A 49 8.44 -3.69 -6.30
CA GLU A 49 7.59 -3.23 -7.40
C GLU A 49 6.30 -4.04 -7.63
N THR A 50 6.28 -5.32 -7.28
CA THR A 50 5.18 -6.28 -7.45
C THR A 50 4.75 -6.87 -6.11
N PHE A 51 3.44 -7.00 -5.93
CA PHE A 51 2.81 -7.39 -4.68
C PHE A 51 1.68 -8.37 -4.94
N ASP A 52 1.66 -9.44 -4.15
CA ASP A 52 0.45 -10.24 -3.94
C ASP A 52 -0.45 -9.45 -2.97
N VAL A 53 -1.47 -8.81 -3.55
CA VAL A 53 -2.40 -7.94 -2.83
C VAL A 53 -3.58 -8.78 -2.37
N ASN A 54 -3.81 -8.80 -1.06
CA ASN A 54 -4.98 -9.42 -0.47
C ASN A 54 -5.72 -8.42 0.43
N VAL A 55 -7.03 -8.33 0.23
CA VAL A 55 -7.94 -7.50 1.01
C VAL A 55 -8.95 -8.41 1.68
N PRO A 56 -8.68 -8.87 2.93
CA PRO A 56 -9.51 -9.85 3.62
C PRO A 56 -10.96 -9.40 3.76
N GLU A 57 -11.18 -8.11 4.03
CA GLU A 57 -12.54 -7.54 4.17
C GLU A 57 -13.34 -7.50 2.87
N ARG A 58 -12.69 -7.71 1.72
CA ARG A 58 -13.32 -7.74 0.40
C ARG A 58 -13.27 -9.13 -0.24
N ASP A 59 -12.63 -10.11 0.41
CA ASP A 59 -12.31 -11.42 -0.16
C ASP A 59 -11.63 -11.27 -1.55
N LEU A 60 -10.80 -10.23 -1.69
CA LEU A 60 -10.16 -9.86 -2.96
C LEU A 60 -8.68 -10.21 -2.89
N SER A 61 -8.21 -10.99 -3.84
CA SER A 61 -6.80 -11.36 -3.96
C SER A 61 -6.36 -11.24 -5.42
N PHE A 62 -5.32 -10.46 -5.70
CA PHE A 62 -4.79 -10.27 -7.04
C PHE A 62 -3.29 -9.91 -7.01
N LYS A 63 -2.60 -10.13 -8.13
CA LYS A 63 -1.23 -9.65 -8.31
C LYS A 63 -1.27 -8.22 -8.82
N GLY A 64 -0.75 -7.29 -8.02
CA GLY A 64 -0.66 -5.88 -8.34
C GLY A 64 0.78 -5.42 -8.43
N LYS A 65 1.05 -4.40 -9.24
CA LYS A 65 2.31 -3.66 -9.23
C LYS A 65 2.09 -2.24 -8.75
N ILE A 66 3.14 -1.60 -8.24
CA ILE A 66 3.13 -0.17 -7.92
C ILE A 66 2.80 0.61 -9.20
N HIS A 67 1.64 1.24 -9.20
CA HIS A 67 1.28 2.21 -10.21
C HIS A 67 1.83 3.59 -9.83
N GLN A 68 1.67 3.96 -8.56
CA GLN A 68 2.15 5.21 -8.02
C GLN A 68 2.23 5.13 -6.51
N TYR A 69 3.22 5.78 -5.90
CA TYR A 69 3.18 6.07 -4.48
C TYR A 69 3.64 7.51 -4.23
N SER A 70 3.17 8.09 -3.14
CA SER A 70 3.60 9.40 -2.69
C SER A 70 3.64 9.44 -1.18
N THR A 71 4.54 10.25 -0.64
CA THR A 71 4.71 10.40 0.80
C THR A 71 4.54 11.87 1.14
N SER A 72 3.77 12.16 2.18
CA SER A 72 3.71 13.51 2.72
C SER A 72 4.98 13.71 3.54
N VAL A 73 5.97 14.36 2.91
CA VAL A 73 7.33 14.56 3.44
C VAL A 73 7.25 15.19 4.83
N THR A 74 7.29 14.34 5.84
CA THR A 74 7.45 14.72 7.23
C THR A 74 8.78 14.12 7.61
N ASN A 75 9.81 14.92 7.88
CA ASN A 75 11.20 14.47 8.08
C ASN A 75 11.29 13.24 9.03
N LEU A 76 11.24 11.99 8.51
CA LEU A 76 11.06 10.77 9.31
C LEU A 76 12.33 10.35 10.07
N TYR A 77 13.42 11.10 9.89
CA TYR A 77 14.65 10.96 10.65
C TYR A 77 14.49 11.37 12.12
N GLU A 78 13.45 12.14 12.47
CA GLU A 78 13.15 12.45 13.87
C GLU A 78 12.28 11.35 14.50
N LYS A 79 12.79 10.76 15.59
CA LYS A 79 12.08 9.74 16.37
C LYS A 79 10.71 10.26 16.81
N GLY A 80 9.66 9.49 16.52
CA GLY A 80 8.28 9.82 16.89
C GLY A 80 7.48 10.53 15.79
N ARG A 81 8.08 10.78 14.62
CA ARG A 81 7.34 11.30 13.46
C ARG A 81 6.68 10.18 12.66
N VAL A 82 5.52 10.51 12.11
CA VAL A 82 4.68 9.60 11.33
C VAL A 82 4.48 10.23 9.96
N GLY A 83 4.80 9.48 8.91
CA GLY A 83 4.61 9.88 7.52
C GLY A 83 3.31 9.32 6.99
N THR A 84 2.57 10.12 6.23
CA THR A 84 1.42 9.62 5.48
C THR A 84 1.89 9.12 4.13
N TYR A 85 1.66 7.84 3.87
CA TYR A 85 1.96 7.16 2.62
C TYR A 85 0.67 6.94 1.87
N LYS A 86 0.68 7.29 0.58
CA LYS A 86 -0.37 6.96 -0.38
C LYS A 86 0.22 6.00 -1.39
N LEU A 87 -0.36 4.82 -1.49
CA LEU A 87 0.09 3.75 -2.37
C LEU A 87 -1.05 3.36 -3.31
N SER A 88 -0.78 3.38 -4.59
CA SER A 88 -1.69 2.91 -5.64
C SER A 88 -1.08 1.70 -6.32
N LEU A 89 -1.83 0.61 -6.30
CA LEU A 89 -1.47 -0.67 -6.91
C LEU A 89 -2.44 -0.94 -8.05
N ILE A 90 -1.93 -1.36 -9.20
CA ILE A 90 -2.73 -1.79 -10.35
C ILE A 90 -2.47 -3.26 -10.61
N GLU A 91 -3.53 -4.01 -10.81
CA GLU A 91 -3.50 -5.39 -11.24
C GLU A 91 -2.68 -5.54 -12.52
N THR A 92 -1.87 -6.58 -12.56
CA THR A 92 -1.10 -6.93 -13.75
C THR A 92 -1.84 -8.03 -14.49
N GLU A 93 -2.10 -7.84 -15.78
CA GLU A 93 -2.53 -8.94 -16.65
C GLU A 93 -1.46 -10.03 -16.59
N ASN A 94 -1.91 -11.25 -16.30
CA ASN A 94 -1.09 -12.44 -16.20
C ASN A 94 -1.11 -13.19 -17.53
#